data_AF-A0A4R1JQT0-F1
#
_entry.id   AF-A0A4R1JQT0-F1
#
_cell.length_a   1.000
_cell.length_b   1.000
_cell.length_c   1.000
_cell.angle_alpha   90.00
_cell.angle_beta   90.00
_cell.angle_gamma   90.00
#
_symmetry.space_group_name_H-M   'P 1'
#
loop_
_entity.id
_entity.type
_entity.pdbx_description
1 polymer ?
#
loop_
_entity_poly.entity_id
_entity_poly.type
_entity_poly.pdbx_seq_one_letter_code
_entity_poly.pdbx_strand_id
1 'polypeptide(L)'
;MEEKNDAKANYLAAAGFILVIMLMILFSRKDVDHDQSEKYRKTFKGETIGLITRAKYHRKTRSLRYYFYANKKVLSEVSIKDYGRVNNFYKVKYDLNNPEENYIVLEEELDPDSISLVKAGFTKTKYYIYDAGVTCKYIEYSKWK
;
A
#
# COMPACT_ATOMS: atom_id res chain seq x y z
N MET A 1 13.58 -65.44 -2.30
CA MET A 1 13.98 -64.43 -1.29
C MET A 1 13.89 -63.01 -1.88
N GLU A 2 12.95 -62.78 -2.80
CA GLU A 2 12.93 -61.60 -3.71
C GLU A 2 11.69 -60.74 -3.43
N GLU A 3 10.54 -61.39 -3.23
CA GLU A 3 9.24 -60.78 -2.90
C GLU A 3 9.22 -59.87 -1.65
N LYS A 4 10.09 -60.16 -0.67
CA LYS A 4 10.18 -59.37 0.58
C LYS A 4 10.94 -58.04 0.40
N ASN A 5 11.76 -57.93 -0.64
CA ASN A 5 12.52 -56.73 -0.94
C ASN A 5 11.68 -55.74 -1.75
N ASP A 6 10.82 -56.22 -2.65
CA ASP A 6 9.92 -55.38 -3.44
C ASP A 6 8.86 -54.71 -2.57
N ALA A 7 8.28 -55.44 -1.60
CA ALA A 7 7.36 -54.86 -0.64
C ALA A 7 8.03 -53.72 0.15
N LYS A 8 9.25 -53.92 0.65
CA LYS A 8 10.01 -52.89 1.38
C LYS A 8 10.34 -51.68 0.51
N ALA A 9 10.71 -51.89 -0.75
CA ALA A 9 10.97 -50.81 -1.70
C ALA A 9 9.70 -49.99 -1.98
N ASN A 10 8.55 -50.65 -2.14
CA ASN A 10 7.25 -50.00 -2.33
C ASN A 10 6.80 -49.22 -1.08
N TYR A 11 7.04 -49.74 0.13
CA TYR A 11 6.78 -49.01 1.38
C TYR A 11 7.69 -47.79 1.53
N LEU A 12 8.97 -47.89 1.18
CA LEU A 12 9.90 -46.76 1.19
C LEU A 12 9.51 -45.69 0.16
N ALA A 13 9.10 -46.10 -1.04
CA ALA A 13 8.61 -45.19 -2.08
C ALA A 13 7.32 -44.49 -1.65
N ALA A 14 6.37 -45.21 -1.05
CA ALA A 14 5.14 -44.65 -0.52
C ALA A 14 5.39 -43.67 0.64
N ALA A 15 6.29 -44.02 1.57
CA ALA A 15 6.69 -43.13 2.66
C ALA A 15 7.37 -41.86 2.14
N GLY A 16 8.22 -41.98 1.13
CA GLY A 16 8.84 -40.84 0.45
C GLY A 16 7.81 -39.94 -0.23
N PHE A 17 6.82 -40.52 -0.90
CA PHE A 17 5.74 -39.77 -1.55
C PHE A 17 4.86 -39.00 -0.54
N ILE A 18 4.53 -39.63 0.59
CA ILE A 18 3.79 -38.99 1.69
C ILE A 18 4.59 -37.81 2.28
N LEU A 19 5.91 -37.98 2.46
CA LEU A 19 6.80 -36.91 2.93
C LEU A 19 6.79 -35.70 1.96
N VAL A 20 6.84 -35.94 0.65
CA VAL A 20 6.79 -34.89 -0.38
C VAL A 20 5.45 -34.16 -0.36
N ILE A 21 4.32 -34.86 -0.20
CA ILE A 21 3.00 -34.23 -0.05
C ILE A 21 2.92 -33.39 1.22
N MET A 22 3.42 -33.89 2.36
CA MET A 22 3.48 -33.11 3.60
C MET A 22 4.32 -31.84 3.44
N LEU A 23 5.48 -31.94 2.77
CA LEU A 23 6.33 -30.79 2.48
C LEU A 23 5.61 -29.80 1.56
N MET A 24 4.92 -30.25 0.50
CA MET A 24 4.12 -29.37 -0.36
C MET A 24 3.03 -28.63 0.42
N ILE A 25 2.29 -29.31 1.31
CA ILE A 25 1.26 -28.67 2.13
C ILE A 25 1.87 -27.62 3.08
N LEU A 26 3.04 -27.90 3.66
CA LEU A 26 3.75 -26.94 4.52
C LEU A 26 4.27 -25.72 3.74
N PHE A 27 4.76 -25.91 2.51
CA PHE A 27 5.20 -24.80 1.65
C PHE A 27 4.04 -24.02 1.02
N SER A 28 2.87 -24.65 0.83
CA SER A 28 1.65 -24.00 0.35
C SER A 28 0.95 -23.18 1.43
N ARG A 29 1.20 -23.40 2.73
CA ARG A 29 0.74 -22.55 3.85
C ARG A 29 1.53 -21.24 3.97
N LYS A 30 1.84 -20.61 2.83
CA LYS A 30 2.35 -19.25 2.74
C LYS A 30 1.25 -18.19 2.79
N ASP A 31 0.10 -18.50 3.41
CA ASP A 31 -0.89 -17.52 3.88
C ASP A 31 -0.39 -16.75 5.13
N VAL A 32 0.92 -16.53 5.22
CA VAL A 32 1.58 -15.83 6.33
C VAL A 32 1.44 -14.30 6.17
N ASP A 33 1.13 -13.81 4.96
CA ASP A 33 1.01 -12.38 4.70
C ASP A 33 -0.18 -11.73 5.44
N HIS A 34 -1.25 -12.47 5.69
CA HIS A 34 -2.43 -11.89 6.34
C HIS A 34 -2.23 -11.65 7.84
N ASP A 35 -1.54 -12.55 8.54
CA ASP A 35 -1.23 -12.40 9.98
C ASP A 35 -0.08 -11.40 10.20
N GLN A 36 0.86 -11.31 9.26
CA GLN A 36 1.96 -10.36 9.33
C GLN A 36 1.50 -8.92 9.07
N SER A 37 0.62 -8.70 8.09
CA SER A 37 0.03 -7.37 7.84
C SER A 37 -0.84 -6.90 9.01
N GLU A 38 -1.63 -7.79 9.63
CA GLU A 38 -2.38 -7.54 10.87
C GLU A 38 -1.48 -7.14 12.04
N LYS A 39 -0.38 -7.87 12.25
CA LYS A 39 0.64 -7.55 13.28
C LYS A 39 1.32 -6.21 13.01
N TYR A 40 1.67 -5.93 11.76
CA TYR A 40 2.19 -4.62 11.34
C TYR A 40 1.17 -3.51 11.63
N ARG A 41 -0.10 -3.76 11.34
CA ARG A 41 -1.16 -2.77 11.52
C ARG A 41 -1.30 -2.30 12.98
N LYS A 42 -0.88 -3.13 13.95
CA LYS A 42 -0.94 -2.86 15.40
C LYS A 42 0.25 -2.04 15.92
N THR A 43 1.33 -1.88 15.16
CA THR A 43 2.52 -1.11 15.60
C THR A 43 2.41 0.39 15.35
N PHE A 44 1.49 0.81 14.47
CA PHE A 44 1.31 2.22 14.12
C PHE A 44 0.70 3.04 15.24
N LYS A 45 1.22 4.26 15.42
CA LYS A 45 0.82 5.17 16.52
C LYS A 45 -0.35 6.08 16.18
N GLY A 46 -0.67 6.21 14.90
CA GLY A 46 -1.76 7.05 14.46
C GLY A 46 -2.22 6.75 13.04
N GLU A 47 -3.41 7.25 12.74
CA GLU A 47 -4.02 7.22 11.42
C GLU A 47 -4.33 8.66 10.99
N THR A 48 -4.16 8.95 9.71
CA THR A 48 -4.44 10.26 9.11
C THR A 48 -4.80 10.11 7.64
N ILE A 49 -5.03 11.23 6.96
CA ILE A 49 -5.34 11.28 5.54
C ILE A 49 -4.06 11.64 4.77
N GLY A 50 -3.74 10.86 3.75
CA GLY A 50 -2.66 11.16 2.79
C GLY A 50 -3.22 11.60 1.45
N LEU A 51 -2.55 12.56 0.79
CA LEU A 51 -2.84 12.95 -0.58
C LEU A 51 -1.76 12.40 -1.52
N ILE A 52 -2.18 11.65 -2.54
CA ILE A 52 -1.29 11.21 -3.62
C ILE A 52 -0.97 12.39 -4.52
N THR A 53 0.33 12.66 -4.71
CA THR A 53 0.80 13.79 -5.52
C THR A 53 1.40 13.38 -6.85
N ARG A 54 2.02 12.20 -6.93
CA ARG A 54 2.72 11.77 -8.13
C ARG A 54 2.86 10.26 -8.18
N ALA A 55 2.59 9.69 -9.34
CA ALA A 55 3.11 8.38 -9.72
C ALA A 55 4.44 8.59 -10.46
N LYS A 56 5.51 7.93 -10.02
CA LYS A 56 6.78 7.85 -10.73
C LYS A 56 6.94 6.47 -11.34
N TYR A 57 7.56 6.45 -12.51
CA TYR A 57 7.95 5.23 -13.19
C TYR A 57 9.47 5.23 -13.33
N HIS A 58 10.16 4.26 -12.74
CA HIS A 58 11.60 4.08 -12.94
C HIS A 58 11.92 2.63 -13.27
N ARG A 59 12.41 2.37 -14.49
CA ARG A 59 12.70 1.03 -15.03
C ARG A 59 11.48 0.10 -15.00
N LYS A 60 11.40 -0.76 -13.99
CA LYS A 60 10.36 -1.78 -13.77
C LYS A 60 9.63 -1.57 -12.43
N THR A 61 10.01 -0.56 -11.65
CA THR A 61 9.37 -0.22 -10.37
C THR A 61 8.53 1.03 -10.53
N ARG A 62 7.29 0.96 -10.05
CA ARG A 62 6.37 2.09 -9.99
C ARG A 62 6.31 2.54 -8.54
N SER A 63 6.36 3.84 -8.30
CA SER A 63 6.22 4.37 -6.95
C SER A 63 5.19 5.48 -6.88
N LEU A 64 4.41 5.50 -5.81
CA LEU A 64 3.49 6.58 -5.49
C LEU A 64 4.12 7.45 -4.41
N ARG A 65 4.19 8.75 -4.70
CA ARG A 65 4.57 9.76 -3.73
C ARG A 65 3.31 10.40 -3.16
N TYR A 66 3.21 10.37 -1.85
CA TYR A 66 2.10 10.96 -1.10
C TYR A 66 2.63 11.78 0.07
N TYR A 67 1.81 12.69 0.59
CA TYR A 67 2.12 13.38 1.84
C TYR A 67 0.91 13.40 2.76
N PHE A 68 1.19 13.55 4.05
CA PHE A 68 0.20 13.72 5.10
C PHE A 68 0.72 14.70 6.14
N TYR A 69 -0.12 15.13 7.08
CA TYR A 69 0.30 15.93 8.22
C TYR A 69 0.15 15.14 9.52
N ALA A 70 1.22 15.20 10.33
CA ALA A 70 1.28 14.70 11.69
C ALA A 70 2.20 15.64 12.48
N ASN A 71 1.62 16.75 12.95
CA ASN A 71 2.31 17.96 13.49
C ASN A 71 3.21 18.72 12.49
N LYS A 72 3.71 18.04 11.45
CA LYS A 72 4.46 18.60 10.31
C LYS A 72 4.04 17.89 9.02
N LYS A 73 4.35 18.49 7.87
CA LYS A 73 4.18 17.83 6.57
C LYS A 73 5.18 16.69 6.43
N VAL A 74 4.70 15.47 6.25
CA VAL A 74 5.50 14.28 6.04
C VAL A 74 5.32 13.81 4.61
N LEU A 75 6.42 13.60 3.90
CA LEU A 75 6.45 13.13 2.53
C LEU A 75 6.95 11.70 2.51
N SER A 76 6.19 10.80 1.90
CA SER A 76 6.51 9.39 1.83
C SER A 76 6.35 8.87 0.40
N GLU A 77 6.98 7.73 0.12
CA GLU A 77 6.96 7.08 -1.17
C GLU A 77 6.74 5.58 -0.94
N VAL A 78 5.80 4.98 -1.68
CA VAL A 78 5.53 3.54 -1.61
C VAL A 78 5.69 2.92 -2.99
N SER A 79 6.32 1.74 -3.06
CA SER A 79 6.40 0.95 -4.28
C SER A 79 5.07 0.24 -4.53
N ILE A 80 4.54 0.34 -5.74
CA ILE A 80 3.23 -0.21 -6.12
C ILE A 80 3.32 -1.05 -7.39
N LYS A 81 2.42 -2.03 -7.50
CA LYS A 81 2.21 -2.78 -8.74
C LYS A 81 1.22 -2.06 -9.66
N ASP A 82 0.16 -1.48 -9.09
CA ASP A 82 -0.90 -0.80 -9.83
C ASP A 82 -1.12 0.64 -9.36
N TYR A 83 -1.56 1.50 -10.27
CA TYR A 83 -1.69 2.94 -10.05
C TYR A 83 -2.83 3.25 -9.06
N GLY A 84 -2.46 3.78 -7.90
CA GLY A 84 -3.37 4.68 -7.17
C GLY A 84 -3.64 5.94 -8.01
N ARG A 85 -4.82 6.52 -7.86
CA ARG A 85 -5.21 7.71 -8.63
C ARG A 85 -4.52 8.94 -8.05
N VAL A 86 -3.83 9.70 -8.90
CA VAL A 86 -3.17 10.95 -8.51
C VAL A 86 -4.25 11.97 -8.12
N ASN A 87 -3.99 12.76 -7.07
CA ASN A 87 -4.91 13.72 -6.46
C ASN A 87 -6.08 13.12 -5.68
N ASN A 88 -6.01 11.83 -5.33
CA ASN A 88 -6.98 11.21 -4.44
C ASN A 88 -6.43 11.09 -3.01
N PHE A 89 -7.37 11.02 -2.06
CA PHE A 89 -7.09 10.87 -0.63
C PHE A 89 -7.20 9.41 -0.22
N TYR A 90 -6.33 8.99 0.69
CA TYR A 90 -6.31 7.62 1.22
C TYR A 90 -5.99 7.64 2.70
N LYS A 91 -6.35 6.56 3.40
CA LYS A 91 -5.91 6.37 4.78
C LYS A 91 -4.39 6.14 4.81
N VAL A 92 -3.72 6.80 5.75
CA VAL A 92 -2.31 6.59 6.06
C VAL A 92 -2.20 6.15 7.51
N LYS A 93 -1.46 5.07 7.75
CA LYS A 93 -1.01 4.72 9.11
C LYS A 93 0.45 5.11 9.25
N TYR A 94 0.78 5.74 10.38
CA TYR A 94 2.09 6.31 10.58
C TYR A 94 2.67 6.02 11.96
N ASP A 95 3.99 5.93 12.01
CA ASP A 95 4.79 6.00 13.22
C ASP A 95 5.88 7.07 13.02
N LEU A 96 5.78 8.18 13.76
CA LEU A 96 6.75 9.26 13.69
C LEU A 96 8.13 8.87 14.22
N ASN A 97 8.20 7.83 15.06
CA ASN A 97 9.46 7.33 15.60
C ASN A 97 10.16 6.39 14.62
N ASN A 98 9.41 5.74 13.74
CA ASN A 98 9.94 4.88 12.69
C ASN A 98 9.33 5.25 11.32
N PRO A 99 9.73 6.40 10.75
CA PRO A 99 9.08 6.96 9.57
C PRO A 99 9.25 6.14 8.28
N GLU A 100 10.21 5.20 8.26
CA GLU A 100 10.39 4.26 7.15
C GLU A 100 9.23 3.28 7.00
N GLU A 101 8.46 3.07 8.09
CA GLU A 101 7.34 2.14 8.12
C GLU A 101 5.99 2.76 7.77
N ASN A 102 5.95 4.08 7.61
CA ASN A 102 4.73 4.78 7.25
C ASN A 102 4.17 4.21 5.95
N TYR A 103 2.90 3.80 5.96
CA TYR A 103 2.27 3.20 4.80
C TYR A 103 0.89 3.80 4.53
N ILE A 104 0.58 3.88 3.24
CA ILE A 104 -0.70 4.32 2.70
C ILE A 104 -1.52 3.09 2.33
N VAL A 105 -2.79 3.06 2.75
CA VAL A 105 -3.73 1.98 2.47
C VAL A 105 -4.42 2.31 1.14
N LEU A 106 -3.96 1.71 0.04
CA LEU A 106 -4.44 2.06 -1.31
C LEU A 106 -5.78 1.42 -1.65
N GLU A 107 -6.16 0.37 -0.95
CA GLU A 107 -7.45 -0.29 -1.05
C GLU A 107 -8.58 0.59 -0.47
N GLU A 108 -8.24 1.55 0.38
CA GLU A 108 -9.16 2.47 1.07
C GLU A 108 -9.03 3.90 0.50
N GLU A 109 -9.53 4.11 -0.72
CA GLU A 109 -9.75 5.47 -1.24
C GLU A 109 -10.79 6.20 -0.36
N LEU A 110 -10.48 7.43 0.01
CA LEU A 110 -11.32 8.27 0.84
C LEU A 110 -11.89 9.42 0.00
N ASP A 111 -13.15 9.76 0.25
CA ASP A 111 -13.76 11.03 -0.17
C ASP A 111 -14.06 11.88 1.08
N PRO A 112 -13.02 12.43 1.74
CA PRO A 112 -13.19 13.13 2.99
C PRO A 112 -13.85 14.50 2.78
N ASP A 113 -14.76 14.84 3.68
CA ASP A 113 -15.34 16.18 3.71
C ASP A 113 -14.27 17.25 4.03
N SER A 114 -14.60 18.51 3.76
CA SER A 114 -13.66 19.63 3.94
C SER A 114 -13.21 19.81 5.40
N ILE A 115 -14.05 19.48 6.39
CA ILE A 115 -13.72 19.57 7.82
C ILE A 115 -12.72 18.49 8.19
N SER A 116 -12.93 17.26 7.72
CA SER A 116 -12.03 16.13 7.90
C SER A 116 -10.65 16.42 7.31
N LEU A 117 -10.59 17.03 6.12
CA LEU A 117 -9.33 17.47 5.51
C LEU A 117 -8.61 18.54 6.33
N VAL A 118 -9.32 19.56 6.82
CA VAL A 118 -8.74 20.62 7.66
C VAL A 118 -8.22 20.04 8.98
N LYS A 119 -8.97 19.13 9.63
CA LYS A 119 -8.51 18.43 10.83
C LYS A 119 -7.27 17.59 10.57
N ALA A 120 -7.16 16.98 9.38
CA ALA A 120 -5.97 16.25 8.95
C ALA A 120 -4.81 17.17 8.50
N GLY A 121 -4.95 18.50 8.65
CA GLY A 121 -3.89 19.49 8.39
C GLY A 121 -3.84 20.00 6.95
N PHE A 122 -4.77 19.62 6.09
CA PHE A 122 -4.83 20.12 4.71
C PHE A 122 -5.41 21.52 4.65
N THR A 123 -4.93 22.29 3.69
CA THR A 123 -5.40 23.64 3.40
C THR A 123 -5.89 23.74 1.97
N LYS A 124 -6.95 24.51 1.75
CA LYS A 124 -7.46 24.77 0.40
C LYS A 124 -6.78 26.02 -0.17
N THR A 125 -6.02 25.84 -1.24
CA THR A 125 -5.29 26.93 -1.91
C THR A 125 -5.99 27.30 -3.21
N LYS A 126 -6.17 28.61 -3.44
CA LYS A 126 -6.67 29.15 -4.70
C LYS A 126 -5.55 29.24 -5.74
N TYR A 127 -5.87 29.01 -7.00
CA TYR A 127 -4.97 29.24 -8.13
C TYR A 127 -5.77 29.77 -9.33
N TYR A 128 -5.08 30.39 -10.27
CA TYR A 128 -5.72 31.06 -11.39
C TYR A 128 -5.15 30.53 -12.71
N ILE A 129 -6.01 30.23 -13.68
CA ILE A 129 -5.61 29.91 -15.06
C ILE A 129 -6.12 31.03 -15.95
N TYR A 130 -5.24 31.57 -16.79
CA TYR A 130 -5.63 32.57 -17.78
C TYR A 130 -6.33 31.88 -18.96
N ASP A 131 -7.59 32.25 -19.18
CA ASP A 131 -8.37 31.80 -20.34
C ASP A 131 -8.23 32.81 -21.48
N ALA A 132 -7.25 32.55 -22.34
CA ALA A 132 -6.96 33.37 -23.51
C ALA A 132 -7.95 33.16 -24.67
N GLY A 133 -8.81 32.13 -24.60
CA GLY A 133 -9.62 31.69 -25.73
C GLY A 133 -11.07 32.17 -25.71
N VAL A 134 -11.64 32.41 -24.52
CA VAL A 134 -13.07 32.75 -24.39
C VAL A 134 -13.28 34.05 -23.64
N THR A 135 -12.68 34.18 -22.45
CA THR A 135 -13.01 35.30 -21.54
C THR A 135 -11.92 36.37 -21.42
N CYS A 136 -10.69 36.09 -21.89
CA CYS A 136 -9.50 36.95 -21.68
C CYS A 136 -9.30 37.33 -20.21
N LYS A 137 -9.63 36.42 -19.29
CA LYS A 137 -9.61 36.63 -17.84
C LYS A 137 -8.95 35.46 -17.11
N TYR A 138 -8.53 35.74 -15.89
CA TYR A 138 -8.10 34.70 -14.97
C TYR A 138 -9.32 34.01 -14.35
N ILE A 139 -9.42 32.71 -14.55
CA ILE A 139 -10.44 31.86 -13.92
C ILE A 139 -9.87 31.32 -12.62
N GLU A 140 -10.59 31.54 -11.51
CA GLU A 140 -10.23 31.03 -10.20
C GLU A 140 -10.58 29.55 -10.06
N TYR A 141 -9.63 28.78 -9.56
CA TYR A 141 -9.78 27.39 -9.18
C TYR A 141 -9.27 27.19 -7.76
N SER A 142 -9.57 26.03 -7.17
CA SER A 142 -9.07 25.67 -5.85
C SER A 142 -8.64 24.21 -5.79
N LYS A 143 -7.63 23.93 -4.96
CA LYS A 143 -7.15 22.57 -4.69
C LYS A 143 -6.66 22.41 -3.26
N TRP A 144 -6.65 21.18 -2.77
CA TRP A 144 -6.09 20.84 -1.46
C TRP A 144 -4.56 20.71 -1.49
N LYS A 145 -3.90 21.13 -0.41
CA LYS A 145 -2.44 21.15 -0.23
C LYS A 145 -2.02 20.86 1.22
#